data_AF-A0AAW0J5W3-F1
#
_entry.id   AF-A0AAW0J5W3-F1
#
_cell.length_a   1.000
_cell.length_b   1.000
_cell.length_c   1.000
_cell.angle_alpha   90.00
_cell.angle_beta   90.00
_cell.angle_gamma   90.00
#
_symmetry.space_group_name_H-M   'P 1'
#
loop_
_entity.id
_entity.type
_entity.pdbx_description
1 polymer ?
#
loop_
_entity_poly.entity_id
_entity_poly.type
_entity_poly.pdbx_seq_one_letter_code
_entity_poly.pdbx_strand_id
1 'polypeptide(L)'
;MAKTGTKLPNFCLNRIRPHARVRSPPAQAQSKPAENVISSTKAENDSGHIKEEKLGDGAKPVLLIGRRIMIVVDSSFEAKGALQWALSHTVQNQDTLILLFVTKPSKKGTSQGSREEKAPRAYEFIDSLKKMCQSKKPEVKIEVAVVEGKDKGPTIVEEARKQGVSMLVLGQKKRSTTLRLLMMWAGNRVAGGVVEYCIQNADCVAIAVRRKSKKLGGYLITTKRQKDFWLLA
;
A
#
# COMPACT_ATOMS: atom_id res chain seq x y z
N MET A 1 38.38 -7.07 53.85
CA MET A 1 38.87 -7.17 52.45
C MET A 1 38.49 -8.54 51.88
N ALA A 2 38.13 -8.57 50.60
CA ALA A 2 37.80 -9.71 49.73
C ALA A 2 36.47 -10.48 49.98
N LYS A 3 35.48 -10.22 49.10
CA LYS A 3 34.41 -11.18 48.78
C LYS A 3 34.67 -11.73 47.39
N THR A 4 34.69 -13.04 47.31
CA THR A 4 34.99 -13.92 46.18
C THR A 4 33.99 -13.75 45.03
N GLY A 5 34.49 -13.49 43.83
CA GLY A 5 33.69 -13.40 42.61
C GLY A 5 33.29 -14.78 42.09
N THR A 6 32.02 -14.96 41.73
CA THR A 6 31.49 -16.15 41.05
C THR A 6 31.81 -16.08 39.56
N LYS A 7 32.53 -17.09 39.06
CA LYS A 7 32.81 -17.29 37.63
C LYS A 7 31.52 -17.67 36.89
N LEU A 8 31.22 -16.96 35.79
CA LEU A 8 30.18 -17.34 34.84
C LEU A 8 30.69 -18.48 33.94
N PRO A 9 29.85 -19.48 33.60
CA PRO A 9 30.24 -20.51 32.65
C PRO A 9 30.23 -19.96 31.22
N ASN A 10 31.27 -20.31 30.47
CA ASN A 10 31.47 -19.93 29.08
C ASN A 10 30.34 -20.46 28.19
N PHE A 11 29.61 -19.57 27.53
CA PHE A 11 28.72 -19.92 26.43
C PHE A 11 29.56 -20.23 25.18
N CYS A 12 29.72 -21.53 24.88
CA CYS A 12 30.30 -21.98 23.61
C CYS A 12 29.30 -21.72 22.47
N LEU A 13 29.50 -20.62 21.73
CA LEU A 13 28.82 -20.41 20.46
C LEU A 13 29.41 -21.37 19.42
N ASN A 14 28.69 -22.45 19.13
CA ASN A 14 28.98 -23.27 17.96
C ASN A 14 28.76 -22.42 16.69
N ARG A 15 29.88 -22.06 16.07
CA ARG A 15 29.96 -21.35 14.79
C ARG A 15 29.47 -22.28 13.68
N ILE A 16 28.19 -22.20 13.34
CA ILE A 16 27.64 -22.88 12.17
C ILE A 16 28.30 -22.27 10.93
N ARG A 17 29.14 -23.03 10.23
CA ARG A 17 29.67 -22.69 8.91
C ARG A 17 28.62 -23.07 7.86
N PRO A 18 28.12 -22.15 7.02
CA PRO A 18 27.33 -22.55 5.86
C PRO A 18 28.28 -23.09 4.79
N HIS A 19 28.21 -24.39 4.51
CA HIS A 19 28.75 -24.95 3.27
C HIS A 19 27.79 -24.60 2.11
N ALA A 20 27.92 -23.39 1.57
CA ALA A 20 27.29 -23.01 0.32
C ALA A 20 28.39 -22.67 -0.70
N ARG A 21 28.72 -23.66 -1.55
CA ARG A 21 29.59 -23.45 -2.71
C ARG A 21 28.72 -22.86 -3.83
N VAL A 22 28.85 -21.55 -4.07
CA VAL A 22 28.26 -20.92 -5.26
C VAL A 22 29.01 -21.42 -6.49
N ARG A 23 28.29 -22.07 -7.41
CA ARG A 23 28.83 -22.54 -8.69
C ARG A 23 28.53 -21.46 -9.74
N SER A 24 29.57 -20.81 -10.25
CA SER A 24 29.47 -19.88 -11.38
C SER A 24 29.05 -20.63 -12.65
N PRO A 25 28.29 -20.02 -13.57
CA PRO A 25 28.05 -20.60 -14.90
C PRO A 25 29.34 -20.56 -15.74
N PRO A 26 29.65 -21.60 -16.53
CA PRO A 26 30.79 -21.55 -17.45
C PRO A 26 30.43 -20.73 -18.69
N ALA A 27 31.42 -19.96 -19.15
CA ALA A 27 31.41 -19.23 -20.41
C ALA A 27 32.10 -20.05 -21.52
N GLN A 28 31.57 -19.89 -22.74
CA GLN A 28 32.15 -20.13 -24.08
C GLN A 28 32.39 -21.57 -24.57
N ALA A 29 31.84 -21.88 -25.76
CA ALA A 29 32.65 -22.08 -26.98
C ALA A 29 31.75 -22.18 -28.24
N GLN A 30 32.31 -21.74 -29.36
CA GLN A 30 31.71 -21.44 -30.66
C GLN A 30 31.61 -22.66 -31.61
N SER A 31 30.69 -22.60 -32.58
CA SER A 31 30.98 -22.90 -33.99
C SER A 31 29.94 -22.22 -34.93
N LYS A 32 30.45 -21.55 -35.96
CA LYS A 32 29.77 -20.87 -37.10
C LYS A 32 29.64 -21.85 -38.30
N PRO A 33 29.26 -21.47 -39.55
CA PRO A 33 28.47 -20.32 -40.07
C PRO A 33 27.35 -20.74 -41.08
N ALA A 34 26.46 -19.82 -41.44
CA ALA A 34 26.04 -19.66 -42.85
C ALA A 34 25.66 -18.19 -43.11
N GLU A 35 26.11 -17.71 -44.27
CA GLU A 35 26.26 -16.32 -44.70
C GLU A 35 24.99 -15.71 -45.32
N ASN A 36 24.91 -14.37 -45.24
CA ASN A 36 24.58 -13.39 -46.31
C ASN A 36 24.07 -12.11 -45.61
N VAL A 37 24.87 -11.03 -45.42
CA VAL A 37 25.37 -10.03 -46.41
C VAL A 37 24.15 -9.38 -47.07
N ILE A 38 23.78 -8.10 -46.84
CA ILE A 38 24.42 -6.81 -47.23
C ILE A 38 23.79 -5.70 -46.34
N SER A 39 24.55 -5.02 -45.46
CA SER A 39 25.15 -3.66 -45.58
C SER A 39 24.13 -2.50 -45.71
N SER A 40 23.87 -1.72 -44.65
CA SER A 40 24.54 -0.45 -44.26
C SER A 40 24.15 0.77 -45.11
N THR A 41 23.64 1.84 -44.48
CA THR A 41 24.39 3.11 -44.26
C THR A 41 23.53 4.18 -43.56
N LYS A 42 24.24 5.02 -42.81
CA LYS A 42 23.82 6.23 -42.08
C LYS A 42 23.48 7.39 -43.04
N ALA A 43 22.74 8.38 -42.54
CA ALA A 43 23.09 9.82 -42.49
C ALA A 43 21.86 10.74 -42.63
N GLU A 44 22.07 11.98 -42.21
CA GLU A 44 21.13 13.03 -41.79
C GLU A 44 20.58 13.91 -42.93
N ASN A 45 19.65 14.80 -42.53
CA ASN A 45 19.20 16.06 -43.17
C ASN A 45 18.33 15.97 -44.43
N ASP A 46 17.12 16.53 -44.40
CA ASP A 46 16.87 17.94 -44.74
C ASP A 46 15.39 18.20 -45.12
N SER A 47 14.98 19.45 -44.86
CA SER A 47 13.84 20.26 -45.28
C SER A 47 12.73 19.70 -46.19
N GLY A 48 11.48 20.02 -45.81
CA GLY A 48 10.31 19.91 -46.69
C GLY A 48 9.03 20.46 -46.05
N HIS A 49 8.62 21.65 -46.47
CA HIS A 49 7.44 22.41 -46.00
C HIS A 49 6.19 22.07 -46.86
N ILE A 50 5.01 22.22 -46.24
CA ILE A 50 3.61 22.24 -46.77
C ILE A 50 2.94 20.90 -47.11
N LYS A 51 1.94 20.52 -46.31
CA LYS A 51 0.50 20.63 -46.69
C LYS A 51 -0.39 20.50 -45.45
N GLU A 52 -1.15 21.56 -45.19
CA GLU A 52 -2.37 21.48 -44.39
C GLU A 52 -3.32 20.52 -45.09
N GLU A 53 -3.59 19.38 -44.47
CA GLU A 53 -4.81 18.62 -44.73
C GLU A 53 -5.62 18.57 -43.44
N LYS A 54 -6.65 19.40 -43.48
CA LYS A 54 -7.77 19.40 -42.55
C LYS A 54 -8.52 18.08 -42.77
N LEU A 55 -8.34 17.11 -41.88
CA LEU A 55 -9.27 15.99 -41.77
C LEU A 55 -9.85 15.98 -40.37
N GLY A 56 -11.07 16.46 -40.27
CA GLY A 56 -11.92 16.16 -39.14
C GLY A 56 -12.20 14.67 -39.14
N ASP A 57 -11.86 14.01 -38.05
CA ASP A 57 -12.55 12.80 -37.66
C ASP A 57 -12.78 12.86 -36.15
N GLY A 58 -14.03 12.60 -35.78
CA GLY A 58 -14.55 12.68 -34.43
C GLY A 58 -13.99 11.56 -33.58
N ALA A 59 -12.72 11.68 -33.19
CA ALA A 59 -12.20 10.95 -32.04
C ALA A 59 -12.86 11.54 -30.80
N LYS A 60 -13.96 10.92 -30.35
CA LYS A 60 -14.41 11.05 -28.95
C LYS A 60 -13.15 10.97 -28.10
N PRO A 61 -12.88 11.93 -27.20
CA PRO A 61 -11.71 11.82 -26.35
C PRO A 61 -11.80 10.45 -25.69
N VAL A 62 -10.81 9.60 -25.92
CA VAL A 62 -10.67 8.35 -25.19
C VAL A 62 -10.63 8.78 -23.74
N LEU A 63 -11.76 8.68 -23.05
CA LEU A 63 -11.85 8.99 -21.65
C LEU A 63 -10.94 7.96 -21.00
N LEU A 64 -9.73 8.37 -20.66
CA LEU A 64 -8.84 7.61 -19.82
C LEU A 64 -9.58 7.42 -18.50
N ILE A 65 -10.28 6.29 -18.36
CA ILE A 65 -10.98 5.95 -17.13
C ILE A 65 -9.89 5.73 -16.09
N GLY A 66 -9.72 6.73 -15.24
CA GLY A 66 -8.76 6.72 -14.15
C GLY A 66 -9.05 5.60 -13.16
N ARG A 67 -8.01 5.15 -12.45
CA ARG A 67 -8.17 4.13 -11.43
C ARG A 67 -8.94 4.71 -10.24
N ARG A 68 -9.82 3.92 -9.65
CA ARG A 68 -10.40 4.23 -8.34
C ARG A 68 -9.51 3.65 -7.25
N ILE A 69 -8.95 4.51 -6.41
CA ILE A 69 -8.08 4.16 -5.29
C ILE A 69 -8.81 4.51 -4.00
N MET A 70 -9.09 3.51 -3.17
CA MET A 70 -9.75 3.70 -1.89
C MET A 70 -8.76 3.60 -0.75
N ILE A 71 -8.80 4.56 0.17
CA ILE A 71 -7.94 4.60 1.35
C ILE A 71 -8.83 4.56 2.59
N VAL A 72 -8.59 3.57 3.44
CA VAL A 72 -9.29 3.48 4.72
C VAL A 72 -8.68 4.46 5.70
N VAL A 73 -9.49 5.40 6.18
CA VAL A 73 -9.09 6.45 7.11
C VAL A 73 -9.76 6.27 8.46
N ASP A 74 -9.00 6.53 9.52
CA ASP A 74 -9.49 6.69 10.89
C ASP A 74 -8.54 7.63 11.66
N SER A 75 -8.82 7.89 12.94
CA SER A 75 -8.01 8.78 13.77
C SER A 75 -6.60 8.26 14.07
N SER A 76 -6.23 7.06 13.60
CA SER A 76 -4.96 6.43 13.91
C SER A 76 -3.78 7.00 13.10
N PHE A 77 -2.58 6.87 13.67
CA PHE A 77 -1.35 7.26 12.99
C PHE A 77 -1.02 6.36 11.80
N GLU A 78 -1.42 5.10 11.86
CA GLU A 78 -1.26 4.12 10.79
C GLU A 78 -2.06 4.52 9.56
N ALA A 79 -3.33 4.91 9.74
CA ALA A 79 -4.19 5.38 8.65
C ALA A 79 -3.64 6.66 8.02
N LYS A 80 -3.22 7.64 8.84
CA LYS A 80 -2.55 8.86 8.35
C LYS A 80 -1.28 8.54 7.55
N GLY A 81 -0.46 7.61 8.04
CA GLY A 81 0.76 7.18 7.35
C GLY A 81 0.47 6.50 6.01
N ALA A 82 -0.56 5.67 5.94
CA ALA A 82 -0.99 5.04 4.70
C ALA A 82 -1.53 6.06 3.68
N LEU A 83 -2.30 7.04 4.13
CA LEU A 83 -2.77 8.15 3.29
C LEU A 83 -1.61 8.97 2.72
N GLN A 84 -0.64 9.33 3.57
CA GLN A 84 0.57 10.04 3.12
C GLN A 84 1.38 9.24 2.11
N TRP A 85 1.59 7.95 2.36
CA TRP A 85 2.28 7.07 1.42
C TRP A 85 1.57 7.02 0.07
N ALA A 86 0.24 6.86 0.08
CA ALA A 86 -0.53 6.72 -1.14
C ALA A 86 -0.47 7.99 -2.00
N LEU A 87 -0.65 9.17 -1.39
CA LEU A 87 -0.55 10.45 -2.09
C LEU A 87 0.83 10.66 -2.73
N SER A 88 1.89 10.18 -2.10
CA SER A 88 3.27 10.35 -2.59
C SER A 88 3.70 9.30 -3.63
N HIS A 89 3.19 8.07 -3.59
CA HIS A 89 3.76 6.96 -4.37
C HIS A 89 2.80 6.28 -5.35
N THR A 90 1.48 6.36 -5.15
CA THR A 90 0.52 5.61 -5.99
C THR A 90 -0.48 6.49 -6.72
N VAL A 91 -0.88 7.62 -6.11
CA VAL A 91 -1.93 8.49 -6.64
C VAL A 91 -1.41 9.38 -7.78
N GLN A 92 -2.02 9.24 -8.94
CA GLN A 92 -1.78 10.01 -10.16
C GLN A 92 -2.96 10.96 -10.46
N ASN A 93 -2.75 11.94 -11.33
CA ASN A 93 -3.72 13.04 -11.56
C ASN A 93 -5.06 12.56 -12.14
N GLN A 94 -5.02 11.52 -12.97
CA GLN A 94 -6.21 10.92 -13.55
C GLN A 94 -6.98 10.01 -12.57
N ASP A 95 -6.39 9.63 -11.43
CA ASP A 95 -7.04 8.73 -10.49
C ASP A 95 -8.21 9.42 -9.75
N THR A 96 -9.16 8.63 -9.28
CA THR A 96 -10.16 9.05 -8.30
C THR A 96 -9.81 8.47 -6.94
N LEU A 97 -9.58 9.35 -5.97
CA LEU A 97 -9.26 9.00 -4.60
C LEU A 97 -10.53 8.95 -3.74
N ILE A 98 -10.78 7.84 -3.06
CA ILE A 98 -11.92 7.67 -2.15
C ILE A 98 -11.39 7.55 -0.72
N LEU A 99 -11.76 8.48 0.15
CA LEU A 99 -11.51 8.39 1.59
C LEU A 99 -12.66 7.63 2.27
N LEU A 100 -12.41 6.40 2.69
CA LEU A 100 -13.40 5.55 3.35
C LEU A 100 -13.26 5.61 4.88
N PHE A 101 -14.30 6.07 5.57
CA PHE A 101 -14.41 6.03 7.03
C PHE A 101 -15.51 5.06 7.46
N VAL A 102 -15.17 4.09 8.32
CA VAL A 102 -16.13 3.08 8.80
C VAL A 102 -16.57 3.37 10.23
N THR A 103 -17.85 3.70 10.40
CA THR A 103 -18.49 3.91 11.70
C THR A 103 -19.07 2.61 12.24
N LYS A 104 -19.14 2.49 13.57
CA LYS A 104 -19.85 1.40 14.22
C LYS A 104 -21.33 1.75 14.33
N PRO A 105 -22.23 0.77 14.19
CA PRO A 105 -23.64 1.01 14.40
C PRO A 105 -23.92 1.45 15.83
N SER A 106 -24.67 2.54 15.96
CA SER A 106 -25.07 3.03 17.28
C SER A 106 -26.16 2.12 17.84
N LYS A 107 -25.92 1.54 19.03
CA LYS A 107 -26.99 0.85 19.77
C LYS A 107 -27.99 1.90 20.21
N LYS A 108 -29.13 2.02 19.52
CA LYS A 108 -30.27 2.81 20.00
C LYS A 108 -30.85 2.12 21.23
N GLY A 109 -30.37 2.49 22.41
CA GLY A 109 -30.87 2.04 23.70
C GLY A 109 -30.52 3.08 24.76
N THR A 110 -31.54 3.84 25.17
CA THR A 110 -31.61 4.64 26.42
C THR A 110 -30.42 5.55 26.73
N SER A 111 -30.27 6.65 26.00
CA SER A 111 -29.83 7.95 26.52
C SER A 111 -29.75 8.96 25.37
N GLN A 112 -30.54 10.02 25.47
CA GLN A 112 -30.86 10.99 24.43
C GLN A 112 -29.71 12.00 24.13
N GLY A 113 -28.44 11.63 24.33
CA GLY A 113 -27.34 12.61 24.42
C GLY A 113 -26.03 12.33 23.67
N SER A 114 -25.91 11.27 22.84
CA SER A 114 -24.57 10.92 22.28
C SER A 114 -24.51 10.62 20.77
N ARG A 115 -25.64 10.71 20.06
CA ARG A 115 -25.67 10.47 18.60
C ARG A 115 -25.32 11.73 17.80
N GLU A 116 -25.76 12.89 18.27
CA GLU A 116 -25.52 14.19 17.61
C GLU A 116 -24.09 14.70 17.78
N GLU A 117 -23.33 14.23 18.78
CA GLU A 117 -21.98 14.75 19.05
C GLU A 117 -20.84 13.94 18.37
N LYS A 118 -21.06 12.64 18.09
CA LYS A 118 -20.06 11.77 17.43
C LYS A 118 -20.00 11.96 15.93
N ALA A 119 -21.12 12.29 15.30
CA ALA A 119 -21.19 12.57 13.87
C ALA A 119 -20.35 13.81 13.47
N PRO A 120 -20.49 14.99 14.11
CA PRO A 120 -19.76 16.20 13.71
C PRO A 120 -18.24 16.02 13.80
N ARG A 121 -17.72 15.39 14.87
CA ARG A 121 -16.27 15.13 15.01
C ARG A 121 -15.70 14.22 13.92
N ALA A 122 -16.48 13.24 13.45
CA ALA A 122 -16.05 12.37 12.35
C ALA A 122 -16.03 13.12 11.01
N TYR A 123 -17.03 13.97 10.76
CA TYR A 123 -17.08 14.79 9.55
C TYR A 123 -15.96 15.84 9.52
N GLU A 124 -15.70 16.54 10.61
CA GLU A 124 -14.58 17.50 10.73
C GLU A 124 -13.24 16.81 10.48
N PHE A 125 -13.05 15.62 11.06
CA PHE A 125 -11.85 14.83 10.84
C PHE A 125 -11.67 14.47 9.36
N ILE A 126 -12.71 13.98 8.71
CA ILE A 126 -12.63 13.58 7.29
C ILE A 126 -12.44 14.81 6.39
N ASP A 127 -13.10 15.93 6.69
CA ASP A 127 -12.92 17.19 5.95
C ASP A 127 -11.48 17.70 6.05
N SER A 128 -10.86 17.60 7.23
CA SER A 128 -9.43 17.93 7.40
C SER A 128 -8.52 17.05 6.51
N LEU A 129 -8.84 15.77 6.37
CA LEU A 129 -8.09 14.86 5.50
C LEU A 129 -8.34 15.17 4.03
N LYS A 130 -9.58 15.50 3.66
CA LYS A 130 -9.94 15.90 2.30
C LYS A 130 -9.17 17.15 1.88
N LYS A 131 -9.17 18.19 2.72
CA LYS A 131 -8.38 19.42 2.51
C LYS A 131 -6.90 19.12 2.34
N MET A 132 -6.33 18.26 3.19
CA MET A 132 -4.93 17.85 3.08
C MET A 132 -4.61 17.12 1.77
N CYS A 133 -5.53 16.28 1.28
CA CYS A 133 -5.37 15.61 -0.01
C CYS A 133 -5.42 16.63 -1.16
N GLN A 134 -6.39 17.55 -1.14
CA GLN A 134 -6.55 18.62 -2.14
C GLN A 134 -5.32 19.52 -2.20
N SER A 135 -4.76 19.91 -1.05
CA SER A 135 -3.55 20.75 -1.02
C SER A 135 -2.31 20.04 -1.59
N LYS A 136 -2.23 18.71 -1.51
CA LYS A 136 -1.09 17.94 -2.02
C LYS A 136 -1.25 17.50 -3.48
N LYS A 137 -2.49 17.33 -3.93
CA LYS A 137 -2.86 16.78 -5.24
C LYS A 137 -4.13 17.50 -5.72
N PRO A 138 -4.03 18.78 -6.15
CA PRO A 138 -5.20 19.57 -6.54
C PRO A 138 -5.88 19.05 -7.81
N GLU A 139 -5.17 18.33 -8.67
CA GLU A 139 -5.70 17.77 -9.91
C GLU A 139 -6.51 16.47 -9.70
N VAL A 140 -6.40 15.85 -8.53
CA VAL A 140 -7.00 14.54 -8.25
C VAL A 140 -8.43 14.71 -7.75
N LYS A 141 -9.36 13.95 -8.35
CA LYS A 141 -10.74 13.88 -7.86
C LYS A 141 -10.79 13.16 -6.52
N ILE A 142 -11.31 13.84 -5.48
CA ILE A 142 -11.41 13.28 -4.12
C ILE A 142 -12.87 13.11 -3.70
N GLU A 143 -13.24 11.87 -3.41
CA GLU A 143 -14.54 11.43 -2.91
C GLU A 143 -14.43 11.01 -1.43
N VAL A 144 -15.51 11.14 -0.68
CA VAL A 144 -15.61 10.73 0.71
C VAL A 144 -16.74 9.73 0.84
N ALA A 145 -16.46 8.59 1.47
CA ALA A 145 -17.44 7.56 1.76
C ALA A 145 -17.46 7.30 3.28
N VAL A 146 -18.62 7.45 3.90
CA VAL A 146 -18.84 7.10 5.31
C VAL A 146 -19.81 5.94 5.34
N VAL A 147 -19.37 4.80 5.87
CA VAL A 147 -20.15 3.56 5.88
C VAL A 147 -20.28 3.04 7.29
N GLU A 148 -21.49 2.67 7.67
CA GLU A 148 -21.79 2.04 8.96
C GLU A 148 -21.70 0.53 8.84
N GLY A 149 -20.96 -0.11 9.75
CA GLY A 149 -20.77 -1.56 9.71
C GLY A 149 -20.44 -2.14 11.07
N LYS A 150 -21.05 -3.29 11.39
CA LYS A 150 -20.78 -4.03 12.63
C LYS A 150 -19.32 -4.50 12.67
N ASP A 151 -18.87 -5.10 11.57
CA ASP A 151 -17.53 -5.62 11.40
C ASP A 151 -16.78 -4.84 10.31
N LYS A 152 -15.69 -4.17 10.69
CA LYS A 152 -14.95 -3.28 9.78
C LYS A 152 -14.42 -3.98 8.53
N GLY A 153 -13.85 -5.19 8.67
CA GLY A 153 -13.21 -5.91 7.56
C GLY A 153 -14.17 -6.21 6.41
N PRO A 154 -15.26 -6.97 6.66
CA PRO A 154 -16.29 -7.22 5.65
C PRO A 154 -16.87 -5.94 5.05
N THR A 155 -17.17 -4.95 5.88
CA THR A 155 -17.73 -3.66 5.43
C THR A 155 -16.80 -2.93 4.45
N ILE A 156 -15.49 -2.91 4.72
CA ILE A 156 -14.50 -2.29 3.82
C ILE A 156 -14.44 -3.03 2.48
N VAL A 157 -14.38 -4.36 2.52
CA VAL A 157 -14.28 -5.19 1.31
C VAL A 157 -15.52 -5.04 0.44
N GLU A 158 -16.70 -5.06 1.06
CA GLU A 158 -17.97 -4.87 0.37
C GLU A 158 -18.09 -3.49 -0.27
N GLU A 159 -17.70 -2.43 0.46
CA GLU A 159 -17.73 -1.08 -0.08
C GLU A 159 -16.71 -0.88 -1.22
N ALA A 160 -15.51 -1.46 -1.10
CA ALA A 160 -14.51 -1.44 -2.17
C ALA A 160 -15.03 -2.12 -3.44
N ARG A 161 -15.71 -3.27 -3.30
CA ARG A 161 -16.36 -3.98 -4.40
C ARG A 161 -17.49 -3.15 -5.02
N LYS A 162 -18.37 -2.58 -4.20
CA LYS A 162 -19.50 -1.74 -4.64
C LYS A 162 -19.04 -0.52 -5.44
N GLN A 163 -17.94 0.10 -5.03
CA GLN A 163 -17.39 1.25 -5.73
C GLN A 163 -16.47 0.85 -6.90
N GLY A 164 -16.30 -0.44 -7.23
CA GLY A 164 -15.43 -0.85 -8.32
C GLY A 164 -13.98 -0.37 -8.13
N VAL A 165 -13.50 -0.41 -6.89
CA VAL A 165 -12.14 0.02 -6.53
C VAL A 165 -11.13 -0.92 -7.16
N SER A 166 -10.09 -0.35 -7.76
CA SER A 166 -8.98 -1.12 -8.34
C SER A 166 -7.84 -1.35 -7.33
N MET A 167 -7.66 -0.44 -6.37
CA MET A 167 -6.63 -0.52 -5.33
C MET A 167 -7.18 -0.05 -3.98
N LEU A 168 -7.04 -0.90 -2.95
CA LEU A 168 -7.42 -0.63 -1.57
C LEU A 168 -6.17 -0.43 -0.71
N VAL A 169 -6.05 0.71 -0.02
CA VAL A 169 -4.91 1.03 0.85
C VAL A 169 -5.35 1.08 2.32
N LEU A 170 -4.60 0.39 3.18
CA LEU A 170 -4.91 0.18 4.59
C LEU A 170 -3.72 0.56 5.48
N GLY A 171 -3.99 1.27 6.58
CA GLY A 171 -3.00 1.50 7.65
C GLY A 171 -2.73 0.22 8.45
N GLN A 172 -1.49 -0.25 8.43
CA GLN A 172 -1.09 -1.45 9.18
C GLN A 172 -0.40 -1.09 10.49
N LYS A 173 -0.98 -1.58 11.60
CA LYS A 173 -0.41 -1.42 12.94
C LYS A 173 0.81 -2.30 13.14
N LYS A 174 1.87 -1.72 13.71
CA LYS A 174 3.02 -2.48 14.20
C LYS A 174 2.57 -3.30 15.41
N ARG A 175 2.39 -4.60 15.23
CA ARG A 175 2.20 -5.52 16.37
C ARG A 175 3.56 -5.81 16.98
N SER A 176 3.66 -5.75 18.31
CA SER A 176 4.87 -6.20 18.99
C SER A 176 5.07 -7.69 18.72
N THR A 177 6.28 -8.08 18.32
CA THR A 177 6.65 -9.48 18.14
C THR A 177 6.54 -10.25 19.45
N THR A 178 6.83 -9.61 20.59
CA THR A 178 6.66 -10.20 21.92
C THR A 178 5.21 -10.49 22.25
N LEU A 179 4.30 -9.54 22.00
CA LEU A 179 2.87 -9.74 22.22
C LEU A 179 2.31 -10.83 21.29
N ARG A 180 2.77 -10.87 20.03
CA ARG A 180 2.39 -11.92 19.09
C ARG A 180 2.83 -13.30 19.57
N LEU A 181 4.08 -13.42 20.01
CA LEU A 181 4.61 -14.67 20.55
C LEU A 181 3.81 -15.08 21.78
N LEU A 182 3.65 -14.20 22.77
CA LEU A 182 2.90 -14.49 23.99
C LEU A 182 1.48 -15.03 23.71
N MET A 183 0.77 -14.42 22.76
CA MET A 183 -0.56 -14.89 22.36
C MET A 183 -0.54 -16.26 21.69
N MET A 184 0.52 -16.59 20.92
CA MET A 184 0.71 -17.93 20.35
C MET A 184 0.99 -18.98 21.42
N TRP A 185 1.79 -18.65 22.45
CA TRP A 185 2.03 -19.54 23.59
C TRP A 185 0.77 -19.77 24.43
N ALA A 186 -0.11 -18.78 24.53
CA ALA A 186 -1.39 -18.88 25.23
C ALA A 186 -2.47 -19.68 24.47
N GLY A 187 -2.14 -20.34 23.36
CA GLY A 187 -3.11 -21.10 22.54
C GLY A 187 -4.11 -20.23 21.77
N ASN A 188 -4.04 -18.91 21.91
CA ASN A 188 -4.92 -18.00 21.19
C ASN A 188 -4.43 -17.85 19.75
N ARG A 189 -5.19 -18.42 18.79
CA ARG A 189 -5.02 -18.06 17.39
C ARG A 189 -5.18 -16.55 17.29
N VAL A 190 -4.12 -15.89 16.81
CA VAL A 190 -4.15 -14.46 16.53
C VAL A 190 -5.16 -14.26 15.40
N ALA A 191 -6.41 -13.96 15.75
CA ALA A 191 -7.44 -13.64 14.77
C ALA A 191 -6.88 -12.56 13.83
N GLY A 192 -7.01 -12.82 12.52
CA GLY A 192 -6.58 -11.90 11.49
C GLY A 192 -7.20 -10.54 11.75
N GLY A 193 -6.37 -9.50 11.87
CA GLY A 193 -6.88 -8.15 12.06
C GLY A 193 -7.67 -7.69 10.83
N VAL A 194 -8.43 -6.59 10.96
CA VAL A 194 -9.19 -5.96 9.86
C VAL A 194 -8.37 -5.87 8.57
N VAL A 195 -7.10 -5.45 8.69
CA VAL A 195 -6.18 -5.31 7.56
C VAL A 195 -5.88 -6.63 6.87
N GLU A 196 -5.57 -7.70 7.62
CA GLU A 196 -5.28 -9.02 7.05
C GLU A 196 -6.54 -9.60 6.39
N TYR A 197 -7.71 -9.41 7.01
CA TYR A 197 -8.99 -9.80 6.41
C TYR A 197 -9.20 -9.12 5.06
N CYS A 198 -8.99 -7.80 4.97
CA CYS A 198 -9.17 -7.07 3.72
C CYS A 198 -8.18 -7.55 2.64
N ILE A 199 -6.91 -7.81 2.98
CA ILE A 199 -5.92 -8.30 2.02
C ILE A 199 -6.29 -9.67 1.44
N GLN A 200 -6.89 -10.53 2.26
CA GLN A 200 -7.25 -11.88 1.84
C GLN A 200 -8.52 -11.90 0.99
N ASN A 201 -9.52 -11.09 1.36
CA ASN A 201 -10.89 -11.15 0.85
C ASN A 201 -11.24 -10.05 -0.16
N ALA A 202 -10.42 -9.01 -0.34
CA ALA A 202 -10.67 -8.01 -1.38
C ALA A 202 -10.47 -8.60 -2.78
N ASP A 203 -11.40 -8.28 -3.68
CA ASP A 203 -11.32 -8.63 -5.11
C ASP A 203 -10.27 -7.78 -5.85
N CYS A 204 -9.91 -6.63 -5.27
CA CYS A 204 -8.97 -5.66 -5.83
C CYS A 204 -7.56 -5.78 -5.22
N VAL A 205 -6.61 -4.98 -5.74
CA VAL A 205 -5.25 -4.93 -5.18
C VAL A 205 -5.29 -4.28 -3.80
N ALA A 206 -5.19 -5.09 -2.75
CA ALA A 206 -5.17 -4.62 -1.37
C ALA A 206 -3.74 -4.52 -0.81
N ILE A 207 -3.42 -3.35 -0.27
CA ILE A 207 -2.09 -2.96 0.20
C ILE A 207 -2.18 -2.45 1.63
N ALA A 208 -1.50 -3.15 2.53
CA ALA A 208 -1.22 -2.68 3.89
C ALA A 208 0.08 -1.87 3.92
N VAL A 209 0.02 -0.70 4.55
CA VAL A 209 1.14 0.23 4.62
C VAL A 209 1.45 0.53 6.08
N ARG A 210 2.73 0.42 6.46
CA ARG A 210 3.23 0.83 7.77
C ARG A 210 4.53 1.60 7.64
N ARG A 211 4.78 2.57 8.52
CA ARG A 211 6.11 3.22 8.59
C ARG A 211 7.15 2.23 9.09
N LYS A 212 8.29 2.15 8.41
CA LYS A 212 9.40 1.25 8.78
C LYS A 212 10.04 1.67 10.09
N SER A 213 10.43 2.93 10.18
CA SER A 213 11.08 3.53 11.34
C SER A 213 10.64 4.98 11.51
N LYS A 214 10.63 5.45 12.77
CA LYS A 214 10.45 6.88 13.05
C LYS A 214 11.69 7.69 12.64
N LYS A 215 12.89 7.09 12.70
CA LYS A 215 14.18 7.77 12.47
C LYS A 215 14.66 7.69 11.01
N LEU A 216 14.51 6.52 10.39
CA LEU A 216 15.13 6.21 9.09
C LEU A 216 14.19 6.37 7.89
N GLY A 217 12.99 6.92 8.11
CA GLY A 217 11.99 7.06 7.05
C GLY A 217 11.51 5.72 6.46
N GLY A 218 10.82 5.80 5.32
CA GLY A 218 10.37 4.66 4.54
C GLY A 218 9.12 3.94 5.05
N TYR A 219 8.56 3.10 4.17
CA TYR A 219 7.33 2.35 4.38
C TYR A 219 7.55 0.87 4.11
N LEU A 220 6.98 0.02 4.95
CA LEU A 220 6.85 -1.41 4.68
C LEU A 220 5.45 -1.67 4.14
N ILE A 221 5.40 -2.54 3.14
CA ILE A 221 4.20 -2.86 2.42
C ILE A 221 3.91 -4.35 2.58
N THR A 222 2.64 -4.65 2.80
CA THR A 222 2.13 -6.02 2.82
C THR A 222 0.99 -6.15 1.82
N THR A 223 1.05 -7.15 0.97
CA THR A 223 0.01 -7.55 0.02
C THR A 223 -0.35 -9.02 0.25
N LYS A 224 -1.29 -9.53 -0.54
CA LYS A 224 -1.69 -10.94 -0.48
C LYS A 224 -0.53 -11.90 -0.75
N ARG A 225 0.41 -11.50 -1.62
CA ARG A 225 1.52 -12.35 -2.08
C ARG A 225 2.83 -12.11 -1.34
N GLN A 226 3.06 -10.89 -0.84
CA GLN A 226 4.33 -10.51 -0.22
C GLN A 226 4.08 -9.75 1.07
N LYS A 227 4.83 -10.08 2.12
CA LYS A 227 4.70 -9.45 3.43
C LYS A 227 5.92 -8.60 3.74
N ASP A 228 5.68 -7.43 4.32
CA ASP A 228 6.68 -6.53 4.86
C ASP A 228 7.86 -6.18 3.91
N PHE A 229 7.60 -6.09 2.61
CA PHE A 229 8.62 -5.67 1.66
C PHE A 229 8.78 -4.14 1.69
N TRP A 230 10.02 -3.69 1.54
CA TRP A 230 10.37 -2.29 1.57
C TRP A 230 10.45 -1.78 0.14
N LEU A 231 9.63 -0.78 -0.21
CA LEU A 231 9.90 0.02 -1.41
C LEU A 231 10.97 1.06 -1.05
N LEU A 232 12.07 1.05 -1.80
CA LEU A 232 13.05 2.13 -1.75
C LEU A 232 12.31 3.42 -2.13
N ALA A 233 12.44 4.42 -1.28
CA ALA A 233 11.85 5.75 -1.48
C ALA A 233 12.59 6.48 -2.61
#